data_AF-A0AAN7DG35-F1
#
_entry.id   AF-A0AAN7DG35-F1
#
_cell.length_a   1.000
_cell.length_b   1.000
_cell.length_c   1.000
_cell.angle_alpha   90.00
_cell.angle_beta   90.00
_cell.angle_gamma   90.00
#
_symmetry.space_group_name_H-M   'P 1'
#
loop_
_entity.id
_entity.type
_entity.pdbx_description
1 polymer ?
#
loop_
_entity_poly.entity_id
_entity_poly.type
_entity_poly.pdbx_seq_one_letter_code
_entity_poly.pdbx_strand_id
1 'polypeptide(L)'
;MVVTAGHLQRYLTRDKGANSSGVEESDIEDTTIATIEMKASELITVFPKSVDSPQRSFDESILRALRQSGGSTCERNKALWIADSLKLKPFALLNDNQVEEIALTHCDNLMPLIAKSQDHSFRVKHVTAGKKRAWDNSLISTNANATMDIEANLMSIQHYGPYAQQLSKRCYKQLDINSCQLLNDDWTFLPQLRYICAQLLAGAIIMNKKNEAVLVNTVEIYGRQRSLDVHRESFVNKKGKSASSSLPPVTTKYYYTWATIMNDNEGDKLVVGTKTLNALITSSLRIDSIHEASVGGGIISHFELDESAALTASIFLDSDSIKKASSLASNQNVNKVDRFDLRYQLRQLRSKFQYPSTYLLCRASSIFANDLRSQPYSIFTLYEAPDTGRESAAKIASKLFLKIAETVQSNIHPTLPKTFVNTLLTKYQDGQVKSILQQIVELYHNENAIDILENHFLNEKLMSLANLMSTSLVLANKSVVENVKSRVLNGY
;
A
#
# COMPACT_ATOMS: atom_id res chain seq x y z
N MET A 1 24.19 -5.67 45.67
CA MET A 1 23.32 -5.37 46.82
C MET A 1 23.45 -3.88 47.10
N VAL A 2 22.37 -3.10 46.90
CA VAL A 2 22.07 -1.76 47.47
C VAL A 2 23.12 -0.65 47.19
N VAL A 3 22.93 0.31 46.26
CA VAL A 3 22.13 1.57 46.36
C VAL A 3 22.68 2.41 47.55
N THR A 4 23.15 3.67 47.48
CA THR A 4 22.57 4.90 46.91
C THR A 4 23.52 6.08 47.21
N ALA A 5 23.43 7.11 46.36
CA ALA A 5 23.30 8.55 46.66
C ALA A 5 24.20 9.25 47.70
N GLY A 6 25.01 10.20 47.21
CA GLY A 6 24.56 11.59 47.02
C GLY A 6 24.56 12.51 48.25
N HIS A 7 25.15 13.70 48.11
CA HIS A 7 24.70 15.04 48.53
C HIS A 7 25.89 16.01 48.31
N LEU A 8 25.86 17.01 47.43
CA LEU A 8 25.11 18.28 47.45
C LEU A 8 25.40 19.09 48.72
N GLN A 9 26.13 20.23 48.59
CA GLN A 9 25.59 21.55 48.95
C GLN A 9 26.58 22.74 48.90
N ARG A 10 26.03 23.86 48.38
CA ARG A 10 26.08 25.25 48.91
C ARG A 10 27.42 26.03 48.72
N TYR A 11 27.46 27.35 48.50
CA TYR A 11 26.52 28.45 48.80
C TYR A 11 26.95 29.77 48.08
N LEU A 12 25.97 30.66 47.89
CA LEU A 12 25.96 32.15 48.05
C LEU A 12 26.60 33.13 47.03
N THR A 13 25.70 33.80 46.31
CA THR A 13 25.51 35.28 46.13
C THR A 13 26.39 36.22 46.99
N ARG A 14 26.79 37.44 46.60
CA ARG A 14 25.96 38.59 46.15
C ARG A 14 26.84 39.81 45.77
N ASP A 15 26.48 40.48 44.67
CA ASP A 15 26.54 41.92 44.27
C ASP A 15 27.58 42.99 44.70
N LYS A 16 27.93 43.78 43.65
CA LYS A 16 28.13 45.25 43.51
C LYS A 16 29.47 45.90 43.85
N GLY A 17 30.00 46.65 42.86
CA GLY A 17 30.85 47.82 43.07
C GLY A 17 31.75 48.16 41.88
N ALA A 18 31.62 49.37 41.33
CA ALA A 18 32.17 49.84 40.07
C ALA A 18 33.69 50.19 40.05
N ASN A 19 34.18 50.25 38.80
CA ASN A 19 35.16 51.17 38.20
C ASN A 19 36.59 50.70 37.85
N SER A 20 36.84 50.82 36.53
CA SER A 20 38.05 51.20 35.79
C SER A 20 39.31 50.33 35.91
N SER A 21 39.69 49.64 34.82
CA SER A 21 40.51 50.19 33.72
C SER A 21 41.19 49.06 32.92
N GLY A 22 41.07 49.12 31.58
CA GLY A 22 42.16 48.82 30.64
C GLY A 22 42.35 47.40 30.09
N VAL A 23 42.22 47.32 28.75
CA VAL A 23 42.95 46.45 27.78
C VAL A 23 42.40 45.02 27.59
N GLU A 24 42.13 44.45 26.41
CA GLU A 24 41.91 44.80 24.98
C GLU A 24 41.35 43.52 24.29
N GLU A 25 41.08 43.59 22.98
CA GLU A 25 40.61 42.55 22.01
C GLU A 25 39.08 42.36 21.94
N SER A 26 38.31 43.05 21.09
CA SER A 26 38.32 43.25 19.62
C SER A 26 37.65 42.13 18.82
N ASP A 27 36.32 42.19 18.72
CA ASP A 27 35.54 41.65 17.59
C ASP A 27 34.67 42.79 17.05
N ILE A 28 35.01 43.27 15.85
CA ILE A 28 34.34 44.37 15.16
C ILE A 28 33.19 43.78 14.33
N GLU A 29 31.96 43.92 14.81
CA GLU A 29 30.76 43.86 13.97
C GLU A 29 30.59 45.21 13.28
N ASP A 30 30.90 45.23 11.99
CA ASP A 30 30.80 46.42 11.13
C ASP A 30 29.33 46.62 10.67
N THR A 31 28.47 47.09 11.57
CA THR A 31 27.16 47.66 11.22
C THR A 31 27.30 49.13 10.84
N THR A 32 27.73 49.39 9.62
CA THR A 32 27.49 50.70 8.98
C THR A 32 26.06 50.75 8.45
N ILE A 33 25.16 51.34 9.24
CA ILE A 33 23.87 51.86 8.75
C ILE A 33 24.18 53.16 8.01
N ALA A 34 24.19 53.10 6.67
CA ALA A 34 24.13 54.30 5.84
C ALA A 34 22.65 54.64 5.59
N THR A 35 22.15 55.65 6.33
CA THR A 35 20.87 56.28 6.04
C THR A 35 21.05 57.18 4.82
N ILE A 36 20.48 56.80 3.68
CA ILE A 36 20.33 57.70 2.53
C ILE A 36 18.89 58.22 2.56
N GLU A 37 18.74 59.48 2.99
CA GLU A 37 17.53 60.26 2.78
C GLU A 37 17.51 60.72 1.32
N MET A 38 16.64 60.13 0.49
CA MET A 38 16.34 60.67 -0.83
C MET A 38 15.11 61.56 -0.72
N LYS A 39 15.29 62.86 -0.95
CA LYS A 39 14.21 63.83 -1.07
C LYS A 39 13.23 63.37 -2.15
N ALA A 40 11.94 63.42 -1.84
CA ALA A 40 10.87 63.23 -2.80
C ALA A 40 11.02 64.27 -3.93
N SER A 41 11.47 63.82 -5.09
CA SER A 41 11.25 64.56 -6.33
C SER A 41 9.83 64.27 -6.79
N GLU A 42 9.10 65.33 -7.07
CA GLU A 42 7.71 65.33 -7.51
C GLU A 42 7.47 64.34 -8.66
N LEU A 43 6.33 63.66 -8.57
CA LEU A 43 5.80 62.82 -9.65
C LEU A 43 5.69 63.64 -10.94
N ILE A 44 6.36 63.18 -11.99
CA ILE A 44 5.90 63.43 -13.35
C ILE A 44 5.09 62.21 -13.78
N THR A 45 3.78 62.41 -13.88
CA THR A 45 2.86 61.45 -14.46
C THR A 45 3.17 61.31 -15.96
N VAL A 46 3.65 60.13 -16.38
CA VAL A 46 3.73 59.77 -17.81
C VAL A 46 2.73 58.65 -18.06
N PHE A 47 1.56 59.00 -18.60
CA PHE A 47 0.66 58.06 -19.25
C PHE A 47 1.16 57.75 -20.69
N PRO A 48 0.75 56.60 -21.26
CA PRO A 48 1.64 55.71 -21.98
C PRO A 48 1.98 56.27 -23.36
N LYS A 49 3.27 56.43 -23.65
CA LYS A 49 3.73 56.37 -25.03
C LYS A 49 4.06 54.93 -25.35
N SER A 50 3.41 54.41 -26.38
CA SER A 50 3.74 53.14 -27.02
C SER A 50 5.24 53.08 -27.26
N VAL A 51 5.92 52.21 -26.52
CA VAL A 51 7.25 51.75 -26.89
C VAL A 51 7.05 50.34 -27.39
N ASP A 52 7.14 50.18 -28.72
CA ASP A 52 7.36 48.90 -29.40
C ASP A 52 8.69 48.31 -28.91
N SER A 53 8.69 47.72 -27.71
CA SER A 53 9.64 46.67 -27.38
C SER A 53 9.00 45.35 -27.80
N PRO A 54 9.70 44.44 -28.48
CA PRO A 54 9.14 43.13 -28.82
C PRO A 54 8.77 42.41 -27.53
N GLN A 55 7.47 42.43 -27.22
CA GLN A 55 6.93 41.75 -26.06
C GLN A 55 7.16 40.26 -26.29
N ARG A 56 8.05 39.66 -25.50
CA ARG A 56 8.35 38.23 -25.63
C ARG A 56 7.07 37.44 -25.45
N SER A 57 6.96 36.34 -26.18
CA SER A 57 5.82 35.44 -25.99
C SER A 57 5.82 34.86 -24.56
N PHE A 58 4.67 34.36 -24.14
CA PHE A 58 4.50 33.72 -22.84
C PHE A 58 5.54 32.60 -22.63
N ASP A 59 5.71 31.75 -23.64
CA ASP A 59 6.67 30.63 -23.63
C ASP A 59 8.12 31.12 -23.61
N GLU A 60 8.45 32.16 -24.39
CA GLU A 60 9.79 32.77 -24.37
C GLU A 60 10.13 33.35 -23.01
N SER A 61 9.14 33.90 -22.30
CA SER A 61 9.30 34.45 -20.96
C SER A 61 9.57 33.35 -19.93
N ILE A 62 8.86 32.21 -20.02
CA ILE A 62 9.13 31.03 -19.19
C ILE A 62 10.52 30.48 -19.46
N LEU A 63 10.88 30.30 -20.72
CA LEU A 63 12.19 29.76 -21.11
C LEU A 63 13.32 30.67 -20.64
N ARG A 64 13.15 31.99 -20.68
CA ARG A 64 14.14 32.95 -20.20
C ARG A 64 14.30 32.91 -18.68
N ALA A 65 13.19 32.85 -17.94
CA ALA A 65 13.21 32.75 -16.48
C ALA A 65 13.93 31.47 -15.99
N LEU A 66 13.78 30.38 -16.74
CA LEU A 66 14.44 29.10 -16.48
C LEU A 66 15.85 28.99 -17.10
N ARG A 67 16.34 30.03 -17.77
CA ARG A 67 17.61 30.06 -18.53
C ARG A 67 17.74 28.95 -19.59
N GLN A 68 16.63 28.60 -20.24
CA GLN A 68 16.53 27.57 -21.28
C GLN A 68 16.32 28.12 -22.70
N SER A 69 16.39 29.45 -22.90
CA SER A 69 16.17 30.07 -24.22
C SER A 69 17.13 29.58 -25.31
N GLY A 70 18.37 29.20 -24.96
CA GLY A 70 19.37 28.64 -25.88
C GLY A 70 19.43 27.11 -25.90
N GLY A 71 18.54 26.43 -25.17
CA GLY A 71 18.50 24.97 -25.09
C GLY A 71 17.95 24.31 -26.35
N SER A 72 18.17 23.00 -26.48
CA SER A 72 17.59 22.19 -27.54
C SER A 72 16.05 22.22 -27.50
N THR A 73 15.39 21.90 -28.62
CA THR A 73 13.91 21.84 -28.68
C THR A 73 13.32 20.91 -27.62
N CYS A 74 14.00 19.80 -27.30
CA CYS A 74 13.58 18.88 -26.25
C CYS A 74 13.66 19.51 -24.85
N GLU A 75 14.76 20.20 -24.54
CA GLU A 75 14.94 20.87 -23.25
C GLU A 75 13.96 22.02 -23.06
N ARG A 76 13.70 22.78 -24.12
CA ARG A 76 12.70 23.85 -24.13
C ARG A 76 11.29 23.30 -23.87
N ASN A 77 10.90 22.23 -24.56
CA ASN A 77 9.60 21.60 -24.35
C ASN A 77 9.46 21.03 -22.93
N LYS A 78 10.52 20.44 -22.38
CA LYS A 78 10.54 19.95 -20.99
C LYS A 78 10.39 21.09 -19.99
N ALA A 79 11.08 22.21 -20.21
CA ALA A 79 11.00 23.38 -19.34
C ALA A 79 9.58 23.99 -19.34
N LEU A 80 8.94 24.10 -20.50
CA LEU A 80 7.56 24.55 -20.64
C LEU A 80 6.59 23.59 -19.94
N TRP A 81 6.73 22.28 -20.17
CA TRP A 81 5.91 21.27 -19.51
C TRP A 81 6.02 21.30 -17.98
N ILE A 82 7.23 21.50 -17.44
CA ILE A 82 7.45 21.66 -16.00
C ILE A 82 6.74 22.92 -15.47
N ALA A 83 6.86 24.04 -16.19
CA ALA A 83 6.21 25.29 -15.81
C ALA A 83 4.69 25.14 -15.77
N ASP A 84 4.10 24.51 -16.79
CA ASP A 84 2.65 24.24 -16.84
C ASP A 84 2.20 23.28 -15.73
N SER A 85 2.96 22.21 -15.50
CA SER A 85 2.66 21.20 -14.47
C SER A 85 2.67 21.80 -13.06
N LEU A 86 3.56 22.77 -12.82
CA LEU A 86 3.68 23.50 -11.56
C LEU A 86 2.81 24.77 -11.53
N LYS A 87 1.98 25.01 -12.56
CA LYS A 87 1.13 26.20 -12.73
C LYS A 87 1.89 27.51 -12.56
N LEU A 88 3.13 27.55 -13.02
CA LEU A 88 3.97 28.72 -12.97
C LEU A 88 3.60 29.69 -14.09
N LYS A 89 3.49 30.96 -13.75
CA LYS A 89 3.28 32.07 -14.68
C LYS A 89 4.45 33.04 -14.63
N PRO A 90 4.94 33.51 -15.79
CA PRO A 90 5.94 34.57 -15.84
C PRO A 90 5.34 35.91 -15.46
N PHE A 91 6.16 36.75 -14.83
CA PHE A 91 5.90 38.17 -14.64
C PHE A 91 7.22 38.96 -14.74
N ALA A 92 7.12 40.22 -15.15
CA ALA A 92 8.27 41.08 -15.38
C ALA A 92 8.57 41.95 -14.15
N LEU A 93 9.85 42.03 -13.79
CA LEU A 93 10.41 42.98 -12.86
C LEU A 93 11.19 44.02 -13.67
N LEU A 94 10.84 45.28 -13.51
CA LEU A 94 11.52 46.41 -14.16
C LEU A 94 12.39 47.11 -13.13
N ASN A 95 13.66 47.33 -13.45
CA ASN A 95 14.52 48.19 -12.63
C ASN A 95 14.37 49.68 -13.03
N ASP A 96 15.02 50.57 -12.29
CA ASP A 96 14.96 52.04 -12.52
C ASP A 96 15.43 52.46 -13.92
N ASN A 97 16.22 51.61 -14.58
CA ASN A 97 16.70 51.80 -15.95
C ASN A 97 15.80 51.13 -17.01
N GLN A 98 14.60 50.67 -16.63
CA GLN A 98 13.65 49.94 -17.48
C GLN A 98 14.19 48.62 -18.08
N VAL A 99 15.21 48.03 -17.47
CA VAL A 99 15.68 46.70 -17.87
C VAL A 99 14.75 45.65 -17.28
N GLU A 100 14.26 44.76 -18.15
CA GLU A 100 13.32 43.70 -17.82
C GLU A 100 14.03 42.41 -17.36
N GLU A 101 13.72 41.98 -16.14
CA GLU A 101 14.01 40.64 -15.62
C GLU A 101 12.73 39.83 -15.48
N ILE A 102 12.73 38.59 -15.99
CA ILE A 102 11.56 37.70 -15.90
C ILE A 102 11.70 36.79 -14.70
N ALA A 103 10.65 36.75 -13.86
CA ALA A 103 10.52 35.83 -12.74
C ALA A 103 9.28 34.93 -12.93
N LEU A 104 9.23 33.82 -12.19
CA LEU A 104 8.11 32.89 -12.17
C LEU A 104 7.42 32.91 -10.81
N THR A 105 6.09 32.83 -10.82
CA THR A 105 5.28 32.66 -9.62
C THR A 105 4.14 31.68 -9.89
N HIS A 106 3.58 31.06 -8.86
CA HIS A 106 2.38 30.25 -9.03
C HIS A 106 1.21 31.12 -9.51
N CYS A 107 0.34 30.59 -10.37
CA CYS A 107 -0.75 31.35 -10.99
C CYS A 107 -1.65 32.10 -9.98
N ASP A 108 -1.86 31.50 -8.81
CA ASP A 108 -2.72 32.05 -7.76
C ASP A 108 -2.11 33.27 -7.05
N ASN A 109 -0.78 33.44 -7.14
CA ASN A 109 -0.06 34.54 -6.50
C ASN A 109 0.06 35.75 -7.43
N LEU A 110 -0.17 35.60 -8.73
CA LEU A 110 0.07 36.64 -9.72
C LEU A 110 -0.86 37.85 -9.54
N MET A 111 -2.18 37.62 -9.43
CA MET A 111 -3.15 38.71 -9.27
C MET A 111 -3.01 39.43 -7.93
N PRO A 112 -2.79 38.74 -6.79
CA PRO A 112 -2.46 39.41 -5.52
C PRO A 112 -1.18 40.25 -5.57
N LEU A 113 -0.16 39.83 -6.33
CA LEU A 113 1.07 40.61 -6.52
C LEU A 113 0.79 41.87 -7.36
N ILE A 114 0.07 41.74 -8.48
CA ILE A 114 -0.29 42.88 -9.35
C ILE A 114 -1.19 43.88 -8.61
N ALA A 115 -2.18 43.40 -7.84
CA ALA A 115 -3.07 44.26 -7.08
C ALA A 115 -2.34 45.05 -5.99
N LYS A 116 -1.30 44.46 -5.36
CA LYS A 116 -0.49 45.13 -4.33
C LYS A 116 0.57 46.08 -4.88
N SER A 117 1.00 45.95 -6.15
CA SER A 117 1.91 46.91 -6.79
C SER A 117 1.29 48.29 -7.05
N GLN A 118 -0.04 48.41 -7.04
CA GLN A 118 -0.69 49.67 -7.41
C GLN A 118 -0.47 50.79 -6.37
N ASP A 119 -0.09 50.44 -5.13
CA ASP A 119 0.16 51.42 -4.06
C ASP A 119 1.56 51.38 -3.44
N HIS A 120 2.35 50.30 -3.57
CA HIS A 120 3.62 50.15 -2.83
C HIS A 120 4.76 49.51 -3.64
N SER A 121 5.99 49.96 -3.37
CA SER A 121 7.24 49.33 -3.81
C SER A 121 7.44 47.96 -3.14
N PHE A 122 7.78 46.92 -3.91
CA PHE A 122 8.14 45.61 -3.38
C PHE A 122 9.60 45.58 -2.93
N ARG A 123 9.85 45.23 -1.66
CA ARG A 123 11.22 44.93 -1.20
C ARG A 123 11.57 43.49 -1.54
N VAL A 124 12.39 43.31 -2.58
CA VAL A 124 12.97 42.00 -2.91
C VAL A 124 14.06 41.70 -1.88
N LYS A 125 13.81 40.72 -1.02
CA LYS A 125 14.81 40.19 -0.10
C LYS A 125 15.40 38.93 -0.71
N HIS A 126 16.72 38.89 -0.87
CA HIS A 126 17.40 37.63 -1.14
C HIS A 126 17.15 36.67 0.02
N VAL A 127 16.40 35.60 -0.25
CA VAL A 127 16.26 34.50 0.69
C VAL A 127 17.53 33.68 0.58
N THR A 128 18.48 33.91 1.49
CA THR A 128 19.64 33.03 1.65
C THR A 128 19.10 31.62 1.86
N ALA A 129 19.59 30.68 1.05
CA ALA A 129 19.21 29.27 1.17
C ALA A 129 19.59 28.78 2.57
N GLY A 130 18.67 28.80 3.52
CA GLY A 130 18.81 28.07 4.77
C GLY A 130 19.09 26.62 4.41
N LYS A 131 20.28 26.11 4.77
CA LYS A 131 20.86 24.82 4.35
C LYS A 131 20.07 24.20 3.19
N LYS A 132 20.35 24.65 1.95
CA LYS A 132 19.99 23.89 0.76
C LYS A 132 20.37 22.44 1.08
N ARG A 133 19.38 21.53 1.13
CA ARG A 133 19.65 20.11 1.38
C ARG A 133 20.76 19.74 0.40
N ALA A 134 21.94 19.38 0.90
CA ALA A 134 23.06 19.06 0.03
C ALA A 134 22.56 17.93 -0.87
N TRP A 135 22.50 18.20 -2.18
CA TRP A 135 22.28 17.15 -3.14
C TRP A 135 23.59 16.39 -3.20
N ASP A 136 23.69 15.35 -2.36
CA ASP A 136 24.90 14.57 -2.18
C ASP A 136 25.12 13.67 -3.39
N ASN A 137 25.84 14.19 -4.38
CA ASN A 137 26.32 13.43 -5.54
C ASN A 137 27.60 12.61 -5.22
N SER A 138 28.04 12.53 -3.96
CA SER A 138 29.36 11.95 -3.61
C SER A 138 29.34 10.48 -3.20
N LEU A 139 28.18 9.81 -3.22
CA LEU A 139 28.07 8.36 -3.02
C LEU A 139 27.54 7.65 -4.27
N ILE A 140 28.12 7.94 -5.43
CA ILE A 140 27.97 7.08 -6.62
C ILE A 140 28.85 5.84 -6.42
N SER A 141 28.41 4.98 -5.51
CA SER A 141 28.64 3.54 -5.62
C SER A 141 27.68 3.03 -6.67
N THR A 142 28.20 2.36 -7.70
CA THR A 142 27.46 1.91 -8.88
C THR A 142 26.32 0.91 -8.59
N ASN A 143 26.11 0.51 -7.33
CA ASN A 143 24.97 -0.30 -6.89
C ASN A 143 23.91 0.47 -6.07
N ALA A 144 24.20 1.70 -5.62
CA ALA A 144 23.27 2.53 -4.83
C ALA A 144 22.26 3.29 -5.72
N ASN A 145 22.60 3.54 -6.98
CA ASN A 145 21.75 4.27 -7.93
C ASN A 145 20.40 3.57 -8.15
N ALA A 146 20.36 2.24 -8.22
CA ALA A 146 19.11 1.50 -8.45
C ALA A 146 18.16 1.50 -7.23
N THR A 147 18.71 1.50 -6.02
CA THR A 147 17.90 1.50 -4.78
C THR A 147 17.34 2.89 -4.47
N MET A 148 18.14 3.95 -4.66
CA MET A 148 17.65 5.33 -4.54
C MET A 148 16.61 5.66 -5.63
N ASP A 149 16.77 5.12 -6.83
CA ASP A 149 15.82 5.32 -7.93
C ASP A 149 14.47 4.65 -7.64
N ILE A 150 14.44 3.40 -7.17
CA ILE A 150 13.15 2.73 -6.89
C ILE A 150 12.38 3.37 -5.72
N GLU A 151 13.07 3.85 -4.68
CA GLU A 151 12.44 4.60 -3.58
C GLU A 151 11.91 5.95 -4.05
N ALA A 152 12.65 6.66 -4.90
CA ALA A 152 12.19 7.90 -5.52
C ALA A 152 10.96 7.65 -6.42
N ASN A 153 10.93 6.55 -7.16
CA ASN A 153 9.79 6.16 -8.00
C ASN A 153 8.56 5.82 -7.15
N LEU A 154 8.72 5.10 -6.04
CA LEU A 154 7.62 4.88 -5.09
C LEU A 154 7.10 6.21 -4.53
N MET A 155 8.00 7.09 -4.09
CA MET A 155 7.62 8.41 -3.57
C MET A 155 6.87 9.23 -4.61
N SER A 156 7.28 9.17 -5.88
CA SER A 156 6.57 9.81 -6.98
C SER A 156 5.14 9.28 -7.12
N ILE A 157 4.95 7.96 -7.13
CA ILE A 157 3.63 7.32 -7.19
C ILE A 157 2.77 7.72 -5.98
N GLN A 158 3.34 7.78 -4.79
CA GLN A 158 2.61 8.15 -3.57
C GLN A 158 2.15 9.61 -3.55
N HIS A 159 2.89 10.53 -4.15
CA HIS A 159 2.60 11.98 -4.09
C HIS A 159 1.94 12.54 -5.34
N TYR A 160 2.15 11.90 -6.49
CA TYR A 160 1.69 12.39 -7.80
C TYR A 160 0.87 11.35 -8.58
N GLY A 161 0.82 10.10 -8.13
CA GLY A 161 0.00 9.06 -8.76
C GLY A 161 -1.51 9.29 -8.59
N PRO A 162 -2.33 8.50 -9.29
CA PRO A 162 -3.80 8.65 -9.29
C PRO A 162 -4.44 8.53 -7.90
N TYR A 163 -3.77 7.86 -6.97
CA TYR A 163 -4.25 7.63 -5.61
C TYR A 163 -3.46 8.39 -4.53
N ALA A 164 -2.76 9.46 -4.93
CA ALA A 164 -1.83 10.19 -4.06
C ALA A 164 -2.50 10.72 -2.79
N GLN A 165 -3.79 11.09 -2.85
CA GLN A 165 -4.50 11.66 -1.70
C GLN A 165 -4.46 10.76 -0.46
N GLN A 166 -4.57 9.44 -0.64
CA GLN A 166 -4.49 8.50 0.48
C GLN A 166 -3.10 7.87 0.61
N LEU A 167 -2.40 7.58 -0.49
CA LEU A 167 -1.09 6.94 -0.45
C LEU A 167 0.01 7.83 0.14
N SER A 168 -0.05 9.15 -0.04
CA SER A 168 0.89 10.11 0.57
C SER A 168 0.81 10.16 2.10
N LYS A 169 -0.31 9.70 2.68
CA LYS A 169 -0.50 9.60 4.14
C LYS A 169 0.11 8.32 4.73
N ARG A 170 0.61 7.42 3.88
CA ARG A 170 1.20 6.14 4.29
C ARG A 170 2.71 6.21 4.20
N CYS A 171 3.38 5.42 5.02
CA CYS A 171 4.84 5.30 5.02
C CYS A 171 5.21 3.85 4.72
N TYR A 172 6.03 3.64 3.69
CA TYR A 172 6.48 2.31 3.31
C TYR A 172 7.97 2.15 3.53
N LYS A 173 8.39 0.92 3.86
CA LYS A 173 9.79 0.53 3.98
C LYS A 173 10.07 -0.61 3.02
N GLN A 174 11.17 -0.54 2.29
CA GLN A 174 11.58 -1.68 1.47
C GLN A 174 11.79 -2.92 2.36
N LEU A 175 11.40 -4.08 1.85
CA LEU A 175 11.53 -5.35 2.55
C LEU A 175 12.99 -5.60 2.93
N ASP A 176 13.25 -5.74 4.23
CA ASP A 176 14.60 -5.90 4.77
C ASP A 176 14.90 -7.36 5.15
N ILE A 177 16.14 -7.61 5.56
CA ILE A 177 16.59 -8.96 5.95
C ILE A 177 15.80 -9.53 7.13
N ASN A 178 15.43 -8.69 8.11
CA ASN A 178 14.68 -9.13 9.30
C ASN A 178 13.27 -9.58 8.91
N SER A 179 12.61 -8.83 8.03
CA SER A 179 11.30 -9.18 7.49
C SER A 179 11.39 -10.46 6.64
N CYS A 180 12.46 -10.63 5.87
CA CYS A 180 12.70 -11.86 5.11
C CYS A 180 12.90 -13.08 6.01
N GLN A 181 13.65 -12.93 7.10
CA GLN A 181 13.83 -14.00 8.09
C GLN A 181 12.48 -14.39 8.72
N LEU A 182 11.70 -13.41 9.18
CA LEU A 182 10.36 -13.65 9.73
C LEU A 182 9.44 -14.40 8.75
N LEU A 183 9.50 -14.05 7.45
CA LEU A 183 8.76 -14.71 6.38
C LEU A 183 9.25 -16.14 6.05
N ASN A 184 10.46 -16.50 6.47
CA ASN A 184 11.10 -17.79 6.22
C ASN A 184 11.26 -18.66 7.47
N ASP A 185 10.86 -18.19 8.64
CA ASP A 185 10.92 -18.96 9.88
C ASP A 185 9.97 -20.18 9.84
N ASP A 186 10.34 -21.21 10.61
CA ASP A 186 9.67 -22.51 10.59
C ASP A 186 8.36 -22.51 11.40
N TRP A 187 7.26 -22.69 10.68
CA TRP A 187 5.90 -22.73 11.22
C TRP A 187 5.59 -23.98 12.04
N THR A 188 6.40 -25.02 11.95
CA THR A 188 6.28 -26.22 12.79
C THR A 188 6.49 -25.88 14.25
N PHE A 189 7.46 -25.02 14.52
CA PHE A 189 7.81 -24.58 15.87
C PHE A 189 7.15 -23.25 16.25
N LEU A 190 6.83 -22.42 15.24
CA LEU A 190 6.23 -21.11 15.43
C LEU A 190 4.92 -20.96 14.62
N PRO A 191 3.85 -21.70 14.98
CA PRO A 191 2.61 -21.72 14.21
C PRO A 191 1.94 -20.35 14.11
N GLN A 192 2.14 -19.46 15.08
CA GLN A 192 1.59 -18.10 15.09
C GLN A 192 2.09 -17.22 13.92
N LEU A 193 3.23 -17.57 13.31
CA LEU A 193 3.82 -16.81 12.21
C LEU A 193 2.89 -16.71 10.99
N ARG A 194 1.97 -17.66 10.78
CA ARG A 194 1.00 -17.59 9.68
C ARG A 194 0.13 -16.33 9.73
N TYR A 195 -0.22 -15.85 10.93
CA TYR A 195 -1.04 -14.65 11.12
C TYR A 195 -0.18 -13.39 11.04
N ILE A 196 1.04 -13.46 11.56
CA ILE A 196 2.00 -12.35 11.55
C ILE A 196 2.44 -12.04 10.12
N CYS A 197 2.78 -13.06 9.33
CA CYS A 197 3.15 -12.91 7.92
C CYS A 197 1.99 -12.39 7.07
N ALA A 198 0.76 -12.84 7.35
CA ALA A 198 -0.44 -12.29 6.70
C ALA A 198 -0.56 -10.79 6.93
N GLN A 199 -0.45 -10.37 8.20
CA GLN A 199 -0.51 -8.95 8.56
C GLN A 199 0.65 -8.14 7.98
N LEU A 200 1.86 -8.69 7.95
CA LEU A 200 3.05 -8.01 7.44
C LEU A 200 2.90 -7.63 5.96
N LEU A 201 2.35 -8.55 5.16
CA LEU A 201 2.19 -8.36 3.71
C LEU A 201 0.90 -7.62 3.34
N ALA A 202 -0.07 -7.51 4.25
CA ALA A 202 -1.29 -6.76 4.01
C ALA A 202 -0.98 -5.27 3.84
N GLY A 203 -1.34 -4.72 2.67
CA GLY A 203 -1.03 -3.33 2.30
C GLY A 203 0.37 -3.13 1.72
N ALA A 204 1.16 -4.19 1.50
CA ALA A 204 2.45 -4.05 0.82
C ALA A 204 2.28 -3.51 -0.60
N ILE A 205 3.33 -2.88 -1.14
CA ILE A 205 3.42 -2.46 -2.54
C ILE A 205 4.48 -3.32 -3.22
N ILE A 206 4.13 -3.91 -4.36
CA ILE A 206 5.06 -4.67 -5.20
C ILE A 206 5.32 -3.84 -6.46
N MET A 207 6.60 -3.55 -6.72
CA MET A 207 7.04 -2.81 -7.90
C MET A 207 7.92 -3.66 -8.81
N ASN A 208 7.67 -3.60 -10.11
CA ASN A 208 8.53 -4.26 -11.10
C ASN A 208 9.63 -3.32 -11.61
N LYS A 209 10.52 -3.84 -12.46
CA LYS A 209 11.61 -3.07 -13.09
C LYS A 209 11.15 -1.93 -14.03
N LYS A 210 9.87 -1.92 -14.42
CA LYS A 210 9.26 -0.87 -15.27
C LYS A 210 8.63 0.24 -14.43
N ASN A 211 8.83 0.24 -13.10
CA ASN A 211 8.20 1.13 -12.12
C ASN A 211 6.67 1.02 -12.06
N GLU A 212 6.11 -0.07 -12.58
CA GLU A 212 4.69 -0.38 -12.36
C GLU A 212 4.53 -0.87 -10.92
N ALA A 213 3.45 -0.47 -10.26
CA ALA A 213 3.27 -0.69 -8.83
C ALA A 213 1.87 -1.20 -8.51
N VAL A 214 1.81 -2.25 -7.70
CA VAL A 214 0.57 -2.86 -7.24
C VAL A 214 0.50 -2.83 -5.71
N LEU A 215 -0.58 -2.29 -5.19
CA LEU A 215 -0.96 -2.36 -3.79
C LEU A 215 -1.63 -3.71 -3.48
N VAL A 216 -1.13 -4.41 -2.47
CA VAL A 216 -1.68 -5.67 -1.95
C VAL A 216 -2.84 -5.36 -1.00
N ASN A 217 -4.07 -5.46 -1.49
CA ASN A 217 -5.27 -5.19 -0.70
C ASN A 217 -5.63 -6.35 0.23
N THR A 218 -5.49 -7.59 -0.24
CA THR A 218 -5.79 -8.78 0.56
C THR A 218 -4.83 -9.89 0.21
N VAL A 219 -4.35 -10.59 1.24
CA VAL A 219 -3.40 -11.69 1.14
C VAL A 219 -3.87 -12.90 1.94
N GLU A 220 -3.63 -14.09 1.40
CA GLU A 220 -3.88 -15.37 2.05
C GLU A 220 -2.58 -16.16 2.15
N ILE A 221 -2.25 -16.63 3.36
CA ILE A 221 -1.01 -17.36 3.57
C ILE A 221 -1.25 -18.87 3.60
N TYR A 222 -0.36 -19.61 2.94
CA TYR A 222 -0.35 -21.05 2.84
C TYR A 222 1.00 -21.59 3.29
N GLY A 223 0.98 -22.63 4.13
CA GLY A 223 2.20 -23.34 4.52
C GLY A 223 2.69 -24.23 3.39
N ARG A 224 4.01 -24.46 3.29
CA ARG A 224 4.57 -25.33 2.23
C ARG A 224 4.64 -26.82 2.58
N GLN A 225 4.45 -27.20 3.83
CA GLN A 225 4.54 -28.60 4.26
C GLN A 225 3.16 -29.23 4.43
N ARG A 226 3.01 -30.51 4.07
CA ARG A 226 1.73 -31.24 4.13
C ARG A 226 1.16 -31.33 5.54
N SER A 227 2.04 -31.53 6.51
CA SER A 227 1.74 -31.62 7.93
C SER A 227 1.17 -30.33 8.51
N LEU A 228 1.57 -29.18 7.94
CA LEU A 228 1.17 -27.86 8.42
C LEU A 228 -0.05 -27.31 7.69
N ASP A 229 -0.11 -27.56 6.38
CA ASP A 229 -1.19 -27.08 5.54
C ASP A 229 -1.53 -28.07 4.43
N VAL A 230 -2.76 -28.57 4.46
CA VAL A 230 -3.27 -29.45 3.41
C VAL A 230 -3.36 -28.72 2.06
N HIS A 231 -3.46 -27.38 2.08
CA HIS A 231 -3.60 -26.49 0.91
C HIS A 231 -2.27 -25.98 0.36
N ARG A 232 -1.15 -26.53 0.81
CA ARG A 232 0.18 -26.19 0.28
C ARG A 232 0.25 -26.26 -1.25
N GLU A 233 1.19 -25.50 -1.80
CA GLU A 233 1.62 -25.65 -3.18
C GLU A 233 2.06 -27.09 -3.48
N SER A 234 1.59 -27.65 -4.60
CA SER A 234 1.85 -29.04 -4.98
C SER A 234 2.94 -29.13 -6.05
N PHE A 235 4.11 -29.65 -5.68
CA PHE A 235 5.23 -29.88 -6.59
C PHE A 235 5.14 -31.27 -7.24
N VAL A 236 4.25 -31.41 -8.22
CA VAL A 236 4.15 -32.66 -9.00
C VAL A 236 4.74 -32.44 -10.38
N ASN A 237 5.93 -32.97 -10.61
CA ASN A 237 6.56 -32.96 -11.92
C ASN A 237 5.68 -33.76 -12.89
N LYS A 238 5.28 -33.12 -14.00
CA LYS A 238 4.49 -33.77 -15.05
C LYS A 238 5.37 -33.93 -16.28
N LYS A 239 5.49 -35.18 -16.76
CA LYS A 239 6.18 -35.51 -18.02
C LYS A 239 7.61 -34.94 -18.11
N GLY A 240 8.39 -35.05 -17.05
CA GLY A 240 9.79 -34.58 -17.01
C GLY A 240 9.98 -33.06 -16.94
N LYS A 241 8.90 -32.26 -16.94
CA LYS A 241 8.95 -30.82 -16.69
C LYS A 241 8.76 -30.56 -15.19
N SER A 242 9.65 -29.75 -14.62
CA SER A 242 9.49 -29.24 -13.26
C SER A 242 8.16 -28.49 -13.16
N ALA A 243 7.42 -28.73 -12.08
CA ALA A 243 6.21 -27.97 -11.82
C ALA A 243 6.55 -26.48 -11.67
N SER A 244 5.70 -25.60 -12.22
CA SER A 244 5.77 -24.17 -11.92
C SER A 244 5.66 -23.98 -10.41
N SER A 245 6.48 -23.09 -9.86
CA SER A 245 6.57 -22.92 -8.42
C SER A 245 6.80 -21.49 -7.99
N SER A 246 6.21 -21.13 -6.84
CA SER A 246 6.54 -19.88 -6.16
C SER A 246 7.81 -19.97 -5.30
N LEU A 247 8.51 -21.11 -5.26
CA LEU A 247 9.75 -21.22 -4.50
C LEU A 247 10.78 -20.19 -5.02
N PRO A 248 11.44 -19.45 -4.13
CA PRO A 248 12.46 -18.49 -4.54
C PRO A 248 13.61 -19.23 -5.25
N PRO A 249 14.03 -18.78 -6.45
CA PRO A 249 15.22 -19.28 -7.11
C PRO A 249 16.47 -19.01 -6.26
N VAL A 250 17.61 -19.58 -6.68
CA VAL A 250 18.88 -19.44 -5.93
C VAL A 250 19.30 -17.98 -5.84
N THR A 251 19.07 -17.22 -6.91
CA THR A 251 19.33 -15.79 -6.99
C THR A 251 18.01 -15.06 -6.85
N THR A 252 17.79 -14.34 -5.75
CA THR A 252 16.64 -13.43 -5.58
C THR A 252 17.14 -12.13 -4.95
N LYS A 253 16.47 -11.01 -5.24
CA LYS A 253 16.77 -9.72 -4.60
C LYS A 253 16.69 -9.79 -3.07
N TYR A 254 15.68 -10.47 -2.54
CA TYR A 254 15.47 -10.62 -1.11
C TYR A 254 15.84 -12.03 -0.64
N TYR A 255 16.33 -12.13 0.60
CA TYR A 255 16.78 -13.39 1.18
C TYR A 255 15.65 -14.41 1.22
N TYR A 256 15.77 -15.45 0.37
CA TYR A 256 14.79 -16.52 0.24
C TYR A 256 13.33 -16.03 0.12
N THR A 257 13.14 -14.88 -0.51
CA THR A 257 11.84 -14.23 -0.64
C THR A 257 11.79 -13.54 -2.00
N TRP A 258 10.66 -13.64 -2.69
CA TRP A 258 10.44 -12.93 -3.95
C TRP A 258 8.96 -12.82 -4.26
N ALA A 259 8.60 -11.88 -5.13
CA ALA A 259 7.27 -11.80 -5.73
C ALA A 259 7.32 -12.41 -7.13
N THR A 260 6.32 -13.22 -7.48
CA THR A 260 6.25 -13.90 -8.77
C THR A 260 4.81 -14.13 -9.20
N ILE A 261 4.62 -14.55 -10.44
CA ILE A 261 3.34 -14.90 -11.02
C ILE A 261 3.27 -16.41 -11.19
N MET A 262 2.26 -17.03 -10.59
CA MET A 262 1.93 -18.42 -10.79
C MET A 262 0.79 -18.55 -11.80
N ASN A 263 1.03 -19.23 -12.91
CA ASN A 263 -0.01 -19.59 -13.84
C ASN A 263 -0.71 -20.88 -13.40
N ASP A 264 -2.03 -20.82 -13.25
CA ASP A 264 -2.86 -22.02 -13.10
C ASP A 264 -4.06 -22.00 -14.07
N ASN A 265 -4.95 -22.98 -13.96
CA ASN A 265 -6.10 -23.12 -14.87
C ASN A 265 -7.09 -21.95 -14.77
N GLU A 266 -7.01 -21.12 -13.73
CA GLU A 266 -7.89 -19.96 -13.52
C GLU A 266 -7.25 -18.65 -13.99
N GLY A 267 -5.92 -18.63 -14.11
CA GLY A 267 -5.17 -17.51 -14.64
C GLY A 267 -3.87 -17.25 -13.88
N ASP A 268 -3.32 -16.07 -14.12
CA ASP A 268 -2.08 -15.62 -13.52
C ASP A 268 -2.31 -15.08 -12.12
N LYS A 269 -1.65 -15.67 -11.13
CA LYS A 269 -1.81 -15.34 -9.71
C LYS A 269 -0.55 -14.70 -9.14
N LEU A 270 -0.68 -13.50 -8.57
CA LEU A 270 0.43 -12.85 -7.88
C LEU A 270 0.67 -13.52 -6.53
N VAL A 271 1.91 -13.91 -6.28
CA VAL A 271 2.32 -14.63 -5.08
C VAL A 271 3.63 -14.05 -4.56
N VAL A 272 3.73 -13.87 -3.24
CA VAL A 272 5.02 -13.73 -2.56
C VAL A 272 5.44 -15.09 -2.03
N GLY A 273 6.51 -15.64 -2.58
CA GLY A 273 7.01 -16.97 -2.25
C GLY A 273 8.22 -16.93 -1.33
N THR A 274 8.24 -17.83 -0.35
CA THR A 274 9.37 -18.02 0.58
C THR A 274 9.76 -19.49 0.64
N LYS A 275 10.67 -19.91 1.52
CA LYS A 275 10.97 -21.34 1.76
C LYS A 275 9.95 -22.05 2.64
N THR A 276 9.19 -21.33 3.46
CA THR A 276 8.24 -21.93 4.42
C THR A 276 6.77 -21.67 4.09
N LEU A 277 6.49 -20.57 3.39
CA LEU A 277 5.14 -20.18 2.99
C LEU A 277 5.05 -19.73 1.52
N ASN A 278 3.83 -19.68 1.03
CA ASN A 278 3.44 -18.89 -0.13
C ASN A 278 2.26 -17.99 0.26
N ALA A 279 2.38 -16.70 -0.07
CA ALA A 279 1.37 -15.69 0.20
C ALA A 279 0.66 -15.35 -1.12
N LEU A 280 -0.58 -15.81 -1.27
CA LEU A 280 -1.42 -15.53 -2.43
C LEU A 280 -2.08 -14.17 -2.27
N ILE A 281 -1.85 -13.26 -3.22
CA ILE A 281 -2.51 -11.96 -3.24
C ILE A 281 -3.89 -12.16 -3.88
N THR A 282 -4.95 -12.11 -3.08
CA THR A 282 -6.33 -12.34 -3.54
C THR A 282 -7.09 -11.07 -3.88
N SER A 283 -6.55 -9.91 -3.47
CA SER A 283 -6.94 -8.62 -4.02
C SER A 283 -5.77 -7.67 -4.14
N SER A 284 -5.73 -6.93 -5.26
CA SER A 284 -4.71 -5.94 -5.53
C SER A 284 -5.20 -4.81 -6.41
N LEU A 285 -4.49 -3.68 -6.43
CA LEU A 285 -4.83 -2.51 -7.24
C LEU A 285 -3.55 -1.89 -7.82
N ARG A 286 -3.52 -1.62 -9.14
CA ARG A 286 -2.48 -0.80 -9.76
C ARG A 286 -2.56 0.62 -9.20
N ILE A 287 -1.44 1.15 -8.72
CA ILE A 287 -1.41 2.47 -8.05
C ILE A 287 -0.62 3.52 -8.82
N ASP A 288 0.18 3.11 -9.81
CA ASP A 288 0.87 4.00 -10.75
C ASP A 288 -0.04 4.47 -11.90
N SER A 289 -1.09 3.71 -12.20
CA SER A 289 -2.10 4.02 -13.23
C SER A 289 -3.50 3.58 -12.79
N ILE A 290 -4.54 4.13 -13.44
CA ILE A 290 -5.93 3.81 -13.12
C ILE A 290 -6.33 2.53 -13.87
N HIS A 291 -6.47 1.43 -13.14
CA HIS A 291 -7.07 0.18 -13.61
C HIS A 291 -8.15 -0.31 -12.62
N GLU A 292 -8.92 -1.31 -13.04
CA GLU A 292 -9.78 -2.05 -12.12
C GLU A 292 -8.92 -2.83 -11.11
N ALA A 293 -9.40 -2.92 -9.87
CA ALA A 293 -8.77 -3.78 -8.88
C ALA A 293 -8.95 -5.26 -9.27
N SER A 294 -7.92 -6.06 -9.07
CA SER A 294 -8.02 -7.52 -9.14
C SER A 294 -8.62 -8.03 -7.82
N VAL A 295 -9.71 -8.81 -7.86
CA VAL A 295 -10.42 -9.29 -6.65
C VAL A 295 -10.95 -10.71 -6.85
N GLY A 296 -10.83 -11.58 -5.83
CA GLY A 296 -11.72 -12.74 -5.67
C GLY A 296 -11.21 -14.07 -6.23
N GLY A 297 -9.97 -14.13 -6.68
CA GLY A 297 -9.30 -15.38 -7.11
C GLY A 297 -7.78 -15.24 -7.25
N GLY A 298 -7.23 -14.08 -6.90
CA GLY A 298 -5.84 -13.73 -7.10
C GLY A 298 -5.41 -13.56 -8.56
N ILE A 299 -6.35 -13.65 -9.52
CA ILE A 299 -6.08 -13.40 -10.93
C ILE A 299 -5.69 -11.94 -11.08
N ILE A 300 -4.44 -11.71 -11.42
CA ILE A 300 -3.92 -10.37 -11.61
C ILE A 300 -4.10 -9.93 -13.07
N SER A 301 -4.56 -8.70 -13.24
CA SER A 301 -4.70 -8.06 -14.53
C SER A 301 -3.79 -6.84 -14.58
N HIS A 302 -3.25 -6.57 -15.75
CA HIS A 302 -2.44 -5.37 -16.00
C HIS A 302 -1.27 -5.23 -15.02
N PHE A 303 -0.59 -6.31 -14.64
CA PHE A 303 0.69 -6.24 -13.93
C PHE A 303 1.47 -7.49 -14.24
N GLU A 304 2.66 -7.30 -14.81
CA GLU A 304 3.49 -8.41 -15.28
C GLU A 304 4.76 -8.51 -14.44
N LEU A 305 5.03 -9.73 -13.99
CA LEU A 305 6.35 -10.13 -13.49
C LEU A 305 6.81 -11.32 -14.33
N ASP A 306 7.44 -11.04 -15.47
CA ASP A 306 8.27 -12.04 -16.14
C ASP A 306 9.40 -12.51 -15.21
N GLU A 307 10.10 -13.60 -15.55
CA GLU A 307 11.15 -14.16 -14.68
C GLU A 307 12.21 -13.12 -14.31
N SER A 308 12.65 -12.28 -15.26
CA SER A 308 13.63 -11.21 -15.02
C SER A 308 13.08 -10.10 -14.12
N ALA A 309 11.82 -9.72 -14.28
CA ALA A 309 11.14 -8.74 -13.47
C ALA A 309 10.89 -9.26 -12.05
N ALA A 310 10.51 -10.53 -11.90
CA ALA A 310 10.32 -11.19 -10.61
C ALA A 310 11.61 -11.22 -9.78
N LEU A 311 12.75 -11.50 -10.42
CA LEU A 311 14.06 -11.53 -9.78
C LEU A 311 14.50 -10.16 -9.21
N THR A 312 14.00 -9.08 -9.79
CA THR A 312 14.37 -7.69 -9.45
C THR A 312 13.24 -6.92 -8.77
N ALA A 313 12.06 -7.54 -8.63
CA ALA A 313 10.87 -6.92 -8.07
C ALA A 313 11.14 -6.41 -6.65
N SER A 314 10.64 -5.22 -6.37
CA SER A 314 10.78 -4.59 -5.06
C SER A 314 9.49 -4.75 -4.26
N ILE A 315 9.61 -5.15 -3.00
CA ILE A 315 8.48 -5.28 -2.08
C ILE A 315 8.66 -4.20 -1.02
N PHE A 316 7.64 -3.38 -0.83
CA PHE A 316 7.60 -2.32 0.16
C PHE A 316 6.49 -2.60 1.15
N LEU A 317 6.83 -2.68 2.43
CA LEU A 317 5.91 -2.99 3.51
C LEU A 317 5.33 -1.70 4.09
N ASP A 318 4.03 -1.68 4.36
CA ASP A 318 3.39 -0.58 5.07
C ASP A 318 3.87 -0.53 6.53
N SER A 319 4.25 0.65 7.00
CA SER A 319 4.84 0.83 8.32
C SER A 319 3.88 0.50 9.46
N ASP A 320 2.57 0.70 9.28
CA ASP A 320 1.61 0.32 10.34
C ASP A 320 1.35 -1.19 10.32
N SER A 321 1.35 -1.81 9.14
CA SER A 321 1.35 -3.28 9.02
C SER A 321 2.57 -3.92 9.70
N ILE A 322 3.77 -3.34 9.56
CA ILE A 322 4.97 -3.78 10.30
C ILE A 322 4.76 -3.67 11.81
N LYS A 323 4.26 -2.53 12.31
CA LYS A 323 4.00 -2.33 13.74
C LYS A 323 2.98 -3.35 14.27
N LYS A 324 1.89 -3.57 13.54
CA LYS A 324 0.85 -4.53 13.92
C LYS A 324 1.37 -5.96 13.90
N ALA A 325 2.13 -6.35 12.88
CA ALA A 325 2.80 -7.65 12.82
C ALA A 325 3.76 -7.85 13.99
N SER A 326 4.54 -6.84 14.36
CA SER A 326 5.47 -6.88 15.50
C SER A 326 4.74 -7.06 16.84
N SER A 327 3.59 -6.38 17.00
CA SER A 327 2.71 -6.55 18.16
C SER A 327 2.15 -7.97 18.25
N LEU A 328 1.70 -8.54 17.12
CA LEU A 328 1.25 -9.94 17.04
C LEU A 328 2.39 -10.92 17.36
N ALA A 329 3.60 -10.66 16.87
CA ALA A 329 4.78 -11.49 17.11
C ALA A 329 5.17 -11.60 18.59
N SER A 330 4.80 -10.62 19.40
CA SER A 330 5.04 -10.62 20.85
C SER A 330 4.15 -11.62 21.61
N ASN A 331 3.13 -12.20 20.96
CA ASN A 331 2.21 -13.16 21.55
C ASN A 331 2.28 -14.52 20.84
N GLN A 332 2.85 -15.52 21.52
CA GLN A 332 3.01 -16.88 20.97
C GLN A 332 1.68 -17.63 20.77
N ASN A 333 0.59 -17.19 21.42
CA ASN A 333 -0.73 -17.81 21.34
C ASN A 333 -1.65 -17.16 20.28
N VAL A 334 -1.10 -16.33 19.39
CA VAL A 334 -1.89 -15.71 18.32
C VAL A 334 -2.44 -16.79 17.39
N ASN A 335 -3.76 -16.75 17.21
CA ASN A 335 -4.51 -17.66 16.34
C ASN A 335 -5.38 -16.94 15.29
N LYS A 336 -5.21 -15.62 15.15
CA LYS A 336 -5.97 -14.72 14.26
C LYS A 336 -5.23 -13.40 14.03
N VAL A 337 -5.49 -12.74 12.91
CA VAL A 337 -4.89 -11.45 12.56
C VAL A 337 -5.56 -10.31 13.33
N ASP A 338 -6.90 -10.29 13.32
CA ASP A 338 -7.73 -9.32 14.03
C ASP A 338 -8.72 -10.00 14.96
N ARG A 339 -9.24 -9.23 15.92
CA ARG A 339 -10.28 -9.70 16.85
C ARG A 339 -11.70 -9.55 16.31
N PHE A 340 -11.86 -8.78 15.23
CA PHE A 340 -13.12 -8.57 14.51
C PHE A 340 -13.07 -9.25 13.14
N ASP A 341 -14.21 -9.34 12.47
CA ASP A 341 -14.37 -9.89 11.12
C ASP A 341 -13.67 -11.23 10.91
N LEU A 342 -13.72 -12.11 11.92
CA LEU A 342 -13.03 -13.42 11.89
C LEU A 342 -13.40 -14.24 10.65
N ARG A 343 -14.65 -14.12 10.19
CA ARG A 343 -15.16 -14.80 8.99
C ARG A 343 -14.41 -14.39 7.72
N TYR A 344 -13.96 -13.15 7.62
CA TYR A 344 -13.22 -12.61 6.49
C TYR A 344 -11.71 -12.90 6.58
N GLN A 345 -11.24 -13.36 7.73
CA GLN A 345 -9.88 -13.88 7.90
C GLN A 345 -9.75 -15.36 7.46
N LEU A 346 -10.86 -16.03 7.12
CA LEU A 346 -10.84 -17.32 6.45
C LEU A 346 -10.43 -17.17 4.98
N ARG A 347 -9.59 -18.10 4.52
CA ARG A 347 -9.15 -18.18 3.11
C ARG A 347 -10.30 -18.56 2.18
N GLN A 348 -10.24 -18.11 0.92
CA GLN A 348 -11.07 -18.65 -0.15
C GLN A 348 -10.57 -20.07 -0.47
N LEU A 349 -11.34 -21.08 -0.08
CA LEU A 349 -11.02 -22.48 -0.33
C LEU A 349 -12.24 -23.19 -0.91
N ARG A 350 -12.01 -24.22 -1.73
CA ARG A 350 -13.08 -25.01 -2.36
C ARG A 350 -12.96 -26.52 -2.11
N SER A 351 -12.06 -26.93 -1.23
CA SER A 351 -11.83 -28.35 -0.97
C SER A 351 -11.25 -28.61 0.40
N LYS A 352 -11.10 -29.89 0.74
CA LYS A 352 -10.40 -30.39 1.92
C LYS A 352 -11.02 -29.90 3.24
N PHE A 353 -12.35 -29.79 3.26
CA PHE A 353 -13.14 -29.32 4.39
C PHE A 353 -13.07 -30.26 5.61
N GLN A 354 -12.64 -31.50 5.42
CA GLN A 354 -12.40 -32.44 6.51
C GLN A 354 -11.11 -32.17 7.31
N TYR A 355 -10.30 -31.17 6.91
CA TYR A 355 -9.02 -30.87 7.57
C TYR A 355 -9.06 -29.55 8.36
N PRO A 356 -8.48 -29.50 9.58
CA PRO A 356 -8.45 -28.28 10.40
C PRO A 356 -7.80 -27.08 9.70
N SER A 357 -6.75 -27.30 8.90
CA SER A 357 -6.02 -26.22 8.24
C SER A 357 -6.88 -25.41 7.26
N THR A 358 -8.03 -25.94 6.82
CA THR A 358 -9.02 -25.22 6.00
C THR A 358 -9.66 -24.03 6.74
N TYR A 359 -9.70 -24.08 8.06
CA TYR A 359 -10.41 -23.10 8.90
C TYR A 359 -9.48 -22.11 9.62
N LEU A 360 -8.21 -22.06 9.20
CA LEU A 360 -7.23 -21.11 9.73
C LEU A 360 -7.55 -19.68 9.31
N LEU A 361 -7.43 -18.76 10.27
CA LEU A 361 -7.67 -17.33 10.11
C LEU A 361 -6.45 -16.58 9.54
N CYS A 362 -5.84 -17.11 8.48
CA CYS A 362 -4.57 -16.61 7.92
C CYS A 362 -4.75 -15.75 6.64
N ARG A 363 -5.89 -15.07 6.53
CA ARG A 363 -6.16 -14.04 5.54
C ARG A 363 -6.15 -12.67 6.20
N ALA A 364 -5.50 -11.69 5.57
CA ALA A 364 -5.40 -10.33 6.07
C ALA A 364 -5.67 -9.32 4.94
N SER A 365 -6.25 -8.18 5.30
CA SER A 365 -6.49 -7.06 4.38
C SER A 365 -5.77 -5.80 4.81
N SER A 366 -5.38 -4.98 3.84
CA SER A 366 -4.79 -3.67 4.04
C SER A 366 -5.78 -2.72 4.70
N ILE A 367 -5.29 -1.57 5.21
CA ILE A 367 -6.16 -0.51 5.75
C ILE A 367 -7.23 -0.03 4.73
N PHE A 368 -6.94 -0.15 3.44
CA PHE A 368 -7.85 0.25 2.36
C PHE A 368 -8.93 -0.79 2.09
N ALA A 369 -8.71 -2.04 2.49
CA ALA A 369 -9.62 -3.15 2.28
C ALA A 369 -10.03 -3.84 3.59
N ASN A 370 -9.86 -3.20 4.75
CA ASN A 370 -10.22 -3.75 6.07
C ASN A 370 -11.61 -3.29 6.53
N ASP A 371 -12.57 -3.26 5.61
CA ASP A 371 -13.99 -3.11 5.91
C ASP A 371 -14.79 -4.14 5.12
N LEU A 372 -15.97 -4.49 5.63
CA LEU A 372 -16.81 -5.58 5.10
C LEU A 372 -17.16 -5.44 3.61
N ARG A 373 -17.18 -4.20 3.06
CA ARG A 373 -17.57 -3.93 1.67
C ARG A 373 -16.39 -4.05 0.70
N SER A 374 -15.16 -3.97 1.21
CA SER A 374 -13.93 -3.92 0.40
C SER A 374 -13.08 -5.19 0.55
N GLN A 375 -13.50 -6.12 1.42
CA GLN A 375 -12.90 -7.44 1.53
C GLN A 375 -13.50 -8.38 0.48
N PRO A 376 -12.68 -9.14 -0.27
CA PRO A 376 -13.20 -10.15 -1.19
C PRO A 376 -14.12 -11.16 -0.49
N TYR A 377 -15.29 -11.42 -1.07
CA TYR A 377 -16.16 -12.49 -0.62
C TYR A 377 -15.53 -13.85 -0.89
N SER A 378 -15.69 -14.74 0.09
CA SER A 378 -15.32 -16.16 0.01
C SER A 378 -16.58 -17.02 0.14
N ILE A 379 -16.43 -18.34 0.02
CA ILE A 379 -17.53 -19.27 0.33
C ILE A 379 -18.07 -19.10 1.76
N PHE A 380 -17.29 -18.55 2.69
CA PHE A 380 -17.69 -18.33 4.08
C PHE A 380 -18.42 -17.00 4.30
N THR A 381 -18.25 -16.03 3.41
CA THR A 381 -18.76 -14.66 3.58
C THR A 381 -19.74 -14.22 2.50
N LEU A 382 -19.93 -14.99 1.43
CA LEU A 382 -20.88 -14.67 0.37
C LEU A 382 -22.32 -14.48 0.88
N TYR A 383 -22.69 -15.16 1.97
CA TYR A 383 -23.97 -14.96 2.65
C TYR A 383 -24.23 -13.49 3.04
N GLU A 384 -23.17 -12.76 3.39
CA GLU A 384 -23.22 -11.37 3.85
C GLU A 384 -23.11 -10.34 2.71
N ALA A 385 -22.91 -10.79 1.46
CA ALA A 385 -22.94 -9.90 0.31
C ALA A 385 -24.28 -9.16 0.24
N PRO A 386 -24.35 -7.93 -0.32
CA PRO A 386 -25.60 -7.19 -0.46
C PRO A 386 -26.72 -8.02 -1.10
N ASP A 387 -27.95 -7.87 -0.62
CA ASP A 387 -29.12 -8.53 -1.18
C ASP A 387 -29.60 -7.82 -2.44
N THR A 388 -29.83 -8.60 -3.51
CA THR A 388 -30.55 -8.15 -4.71
C THR A 388 -32.01 -8.61 -4.70
N GLY A 389 -32.54 -9.03 -3.54
CA GLY A 389 -33.86 -9.64 -3.39
C GLY A 389 -33.82 -10.99 -2.67
N ARG A 390 -34.41 -12.03 -3.26
CA ARG A 390 -34.51 -13.38 -2.65
C ARG A 390 -33.13 -13.98 -2.35
N GLU A 391 -32.97 -14.57 -1.17
CA GLU A 391 -31.76 -15.28 -0.73
C GLU A 391 -31.39 -16.36 -1.75
N SER A 392 -30.26 -16.17 -2.44
CA SER A 392 -29.85 -17.06 -3.53
C SER A 392 -29.37 -18.41 -3.01
N ALA A 393 -29.44 -19.45 -3.83
CA ALA A 393 -28.93 -20.78 -3.50
C ALA A 393 -27.44 -20.75 -3.08
N ALA A 394 -26.64 -19.87 -3.68
CA ALA A 394 -25.23 -19.68 -3.31
C ALA A 394 -25.07 -19.05 -1.92
N LYS A 395 -25.93 -18.11 -1.53
CA LYS A 395 -25.94 -17.55 -0.16
C LYS A 395 -26.32 -18.61 0.88
N ILE A 396 -27.27 -19.49 0.57
CA ILE A 396 -27.62 -20.64 1.43
C ILE A 396 -26.45 -21.60 1.60
N ALA A 397 -25.78 -21.97 0.50
CA ALA A 397 -24.58 -22.79 0.57
C ALA A 397 -23.48 -22.11 1.39
N SER A 398 -23.31 -20.79 1.22
CA SER A 398 -22.37 -20.00 2.02
C SER A 398 -22.70 -20.02 3.52
N LYS A 399 -23.99 -19.96 3.87
CA LYS A 399 -24.45 -20.06 5.27
C LYS A 399 -24.12 -21.42 5.89
N LEU A 400 -24.17 -22.50 5.11
CA LEU A 400 -23.69 -23.82 5.55
C LEU A 400 -22.18 -23.80 5.83
N PHE A 401 -21.38 -23.29 4.90
CA PHE A 401 -19.93 -23.17 5.08
C PHE A 401 -19.57 -22.33 6.30
N LEU A 402 -20.26 -21.22 6.49
CA LEU A 402 -20.07 -20.36 7.66
C LEU A 402 -20.34 -21.11 8.96
N LYS A 403 -21.49 -21.80 9.06
CA LYS A 403 -21.83 -22.59 10.26
C LYS A 403 -20.79 -23.67 10.55
N ILE A 404 -20.31 -24.34 9.51
CA ILE A 404 -19.26 -25.36 9.62
C ILE A 404 -17.97 -24.72 10.17
N ALA A 405 -17.53 -23.60 9.60
CA ALA A 405 -16.31 -22.91 10.04
C ALA A 405 -16.41 -22.44 11.50
N GLU A 406 -17.52 -21.83 11.90
CA GLU A 406 -17.77 -21.40 13.28
C GLU A 406 -17.73 -22.59 14.26
N THR A 407 -18.28 -23.72 13.84
CA THR A 407 -18.33 -24.94 14.66
C THR A 407 -16.94 -25.54 14.83
N VAL A 408 -16.13 -25.59 13.78
CA VAL A 408 -14.72 -26.06 13.84
C VAL A 408 -13.87 -25.14 14.71
N GLN A 409 -14.09 -23.83 14.65
CA GLN A 409 -13.31 -22.87 15.43
C GLN A 409 -13.65 -22.87 16.93
N SER A 410 -14.86 -23.28 17.30
CA SER A 410 -15.36 -23.17 18.67
C SER A 410 -15.37 -24.48 19.45
N ASN A 411 -15.19 -25.63 18.79
CA ASN A 411 -15.37 -26.94 19.41
C ASN A 411 -14.19 -27.86 19.13
N ILE A 412 -13.82 -28.67 20.14
CA ILE A 412 -12.77 -29.70 20.03
C ILE A 412 -13.25 -30.85 19.13
N HIS A 413 -14.54 -31.21 19.21
CA HIS A 413 -15.19 -32.22 18.40
C HIS A 413 -16.32 -31.57 17.58
N PRO A 414 -16.00 -30.97 16.42
CA PRO A 414 -16.95 -30.19 15.67
C PRO A 414 -17.91 -31.10 14.88
N THR A 415 -19.19 -31.05 15.25
CA THR A 415 -20.27 -31.80 14.58
C THR A 415 -21.24 -30.87 13.87
N LEU A 416 -21.75 -31.26 12.70
CA LEU A 416 -22.79 -30.56 11.98
C LEU A 416 -24.18 -31.12 12.36
N PRO A 417 -25.10 -30.32 12.92
CA PRO A 417 -26.45 -30.81 13.28
C PRO A 417 -27.37 -30.99 12.05
N LYS A 418 -28.11 -32.11 12.02
CA LYS A 418 -29.08 -32.45 10.97
C LYS A 418 -30.18 -31.40 10.85
N THR A 419 -30.64 -30.90 11.99
CA THR A 419 -31.69 -29.87 12.10
C THR A 419 -31.33 -28.59 11.34
N PHE A 420 -30.05 -28.19 11.38
CA PHE A 420 -29.56 -27.02 10.67
C PHE A 420 -29.59 -27.23 9.16
N VAL A 421 -29.11 -28.38 8.67
CA VAL A 421 -29.14 -28.70 7.23
C VAL A 421 -30.58 -28.78 6.71
N ASN A 422 -31.48 -29.41 7.48
CA ASN A 422 -32.91 -29.46 7.15
C ASN A 422 -33.54 -28.06 7.05
N THR A 423 -33.16 -27.13 7.94
CA THR A 423 -33.64 -25.74 7.89
C THR A 423 -33.17 -25.01 6.64
N LEU A 424 -31.95 -25.30 6.15
CA LEU A 424 -31.48 -24.76 4.87
C LEU A 424 -32.24 -25.38 3.70
N LEU A 425 -32.53 -26.69 3.77
CA LEU A 425 -33.23 -27.43 2.73
C LEU A 425 -34.67 -26.92 2.49
N THR A 426 -35.38 -26.53 3.56
CA THR A 426 -36.77 -26.03 3.45
C THR A 426 -36.88 -24.69 2.72
N LYS A 427 -35.77 -23.95 2.55
CA LYS A 427 -35.79 -22.64 1.88
C LYS A 427 -35.89 -22.71 0.34
N TYR A 428 -35.69 -23.88 -0.26
CA TYR A 428 -35.70 -24.06 -1.71
C TYR A 428 -36.59 -25.22 -2.17
N GLN A 429 -37.23 -25.05 -3.32
CA GLN A 429 -38.11 -26.06 -3.91
C GLN A 429 -37.35 -26.99 -4.87
N ASP A 430 -36.33 -26.51 -5.57
CA ASP A 430 -35.57 -27.27 -6.57
C ASP A 430 -34.10 -26.79 -6.69
N GLY A 431 -33.34 -27.43 -7.59
CA GLY A 431 -31.97 -27.02 -7.96
C GLY A 431 -30.83 -27.91 -7.42
N GLN A 432 -29.64 -27.73 -8.00
CA GLN A 432 -28.46 -28.55 -7.68
C GLN A 432 -28.00 -28.40 -6.22
N VAL A 433 -28.03 -27.17 -5.68
CA VAL A 433 -27.71 -26.93 -4.26
C VAL A 433 -28.64 -27.72 -3.34
N LYS A 434 -29.95 -27.73 -3.64
CA LYS A 434 -30.93 -28.51 -2.89
C LYS A 434 -30.62 -30.01 -2.95
N SER A 435 -30.33 -30.54 -4.15
CA SER A 435 -29.96 -31.95 -4.32
C SER A 435 -28.74 -32.33 -3.50
N ILE A 436 -27.72 -31.47 -3.44
CA ILE A 436 -26.53 -31.74 -2.62
C ILE A 436 -26.86 -31.65 -1.12
N LEU A 437 -27.69 -30.70 -0.69
CA LEU A 437 -28.15 -30.65 0.70
C LEU A 437 -28.94 -31.91 1.09
N GLN A 438 -29.76 -32.47 0.19
CA GLN A 438 -30.44 -33.76 0.42
C GLN A 438 -29.43 -34.90 0.59
N GLN A 439 -28.42 -34.97 -0.28
CA GLN A 439 -27.34 -35.95 -0.15
C GLN A 439 -26.58 -35.78 1.17
N ILE A 440 -26.39 -34.55 1.66
CA ILE A 440 -25.80 -34.31 2.99
C ILE A 440 -26.72 -34.83 4.10
N VAL A 441 -28.04 -34.64 4.00
CA VAL A 441 -29.02 -35.17 4.98
C VAL A 441 -29.01 -36.69 5.01
N GLU A 442 -28.79 -37.35 3.88
CA GLU A 442 -28.68 -38.82 3.79
C GLU A 442 -27.46 -39.37 4.55
N LEU A 443 -26.35 -38.61 4.62
CA LEU A 443 -25.14 -39.00 5.36
C LEU A 443 -25.36 -39.17 6.87
N TYR A 444 -26.41 -38.57 7.42
CA TYR A 444 -26.72 -38.68 8.84
C TYR A 444 -27.24 -40.06 9.23
N HIS A 445 -27.77 -40.84 8.28
CA HIS A 445 -28.51 -42.06 8.59
C HIS A 445 -29.54 -41.80 9.72
N ASN A 446 -29.39 -42.49 10.86
CA ASN A 446 -30.24 -42.36 12.06
C ASN A 446 -29.71 -41.36 13.10
N GLU A 447 -28.59 -40.70 12.83
CA GLU A 447 -27.95 -39.77 13.76
C GLU A 447 -28.49 -38.34 13.61
N ASN A 448 -28.36 -37.55 14.68
CA ASN A 448 -28.80 -36.15 14.73
C ASN A 448 -27.69 -35.15 14.37
N ALA A 449 -26.45 -35.62 14.32
CA ALA A 449 -25.27 -34.84 13.98
C ALA A 449 -24.26 -35.76 13.28
N ILE A 450 -23.38 -35.19 12.46
CA ILE A 450 -22.23 -35.91 11.86
C ILE A 450 -20.94 -35.13 12.14
N ASP A 451 -19.82 -35.82 12.25
CA ASP A 451 -18.52 -35.18 12.39
C ASP A 451 -18.19 -34.35 11.14
N ILE A 452 -17.59 -33.18 11.35
CA ILE A 452 -17.13 -32.29 10.27
C ILE A 452 -15.72 -32.68 9.82
N LEU A 453 -14.82 -32.83 10.77
CA LEU A 453 -13.42 -33.19 10.51
C LEU A 453 -13.32 -34.69 10.24
N GLU A 454 -12.34 -35.07 9.43
CA GLU A 454 -12.08 -36.46 8.99
C GLU A 454 -13.24 -37.12 8.20
N ASN A 455 -14.36 -36.42 8.02
CA ASN A 455 -15.51 -36.90 7.26
C ASN A 455 -15.32 -36.69 5.74
N HIS A 456 -14.79 -37.71 5.09
CA HIS A 456 -14.56 -37.71 3.64
C HIS A 456 -15.84 -37.55 2.81
N PHE A 457 -16.93 -38.21 3.20
CA PHE A 457 -18.20 -38.17 2.48
C PHE A 457 -18.83 -36.78 2.52
N LEU A 458 -18.83 -36.14 3.69
CA LEU A 458 -19.28 -34.75 3.82
C LEU A 458 -18.41 -33.82 2.98
N ASN A 459 -17.08 -33.98 3.03
CA ASN A 459 -16.17 -33.16 2.23
C ASN A 459 -16.46 -33.25 0.71
N GLU A 460 -16.76 -34.43 0.17
CA GLU A 460 -17.12 -34.56 -1.25
C GLU A 460 -18.34 -33.70 -1.62
N LYS A 461 -19.37 -33.71 -0.79
CA LYS A 461 -20.58 -32.89 -1.01
C LYS A 461 -20.29 -31.40 -0.86
N LEU A 462 -19.48 -31.03 0.13
CA LEU A 462 -19.05 -29.64 0.30
C LEU A 462 -18.20 -29.16 -0.88
N MET A 463 -17.31 -29.98 -1.43
CA MET A 463 -16.57 -29.65 -2.66
C MET A 463 -17.51 -29.39 -3.83
N SER A 464 -18.53 -30.22 -4.04
CA SER A 464 -19.56 -29.98 -5.05
C SER A 464 -20.28 -28.65 -4.82
N LEU A 465 -20.69 -28.34 -3.59
CA LEU A 465 -21.32 -27.05 -3.26
C LEU A 465 -20.40 -25.86 -3.52
N ALA A 466 -19.13 -25.92 -3.09
CA ALA A 466 -18.17 -24.85 -3.27
C ALA A 466 -17.95 -24.54 -4.76
N ASN A 467 -17.89 -25.56 -5.60
CA ASN A 467 -17.76 -25.37 -7.05
C ASN A 467 -18.97 -24.65 -7.66
N LEU A 468 -20.20 -24.99 -7.24
CA LEU A 468 -21.43 -24.32 -7.70
C LEU A 468 -21.50 -22.83 -7.32
N MET A 469 -20.77 -22.40 -6.28
CA MET A 469 -20.76 -21.01 -5.83
C MET A 469 -19.84 -20.11 -6.64
N SER A 470 -18.97 -20.65 -7.50
CA SER A 470 -17.90 -19.89 -8.17
C SER A 470 -18.42 -18.68 -8.94
N THR A 471 -19.48 -18.85 -9.75
CA THR A 471 -20.07 -17.74 -10.54
C THR A 471 -20.64 -16.65 -9.63
N SER A 472 -21.35 -17.03 -8.56
CA SER A 472 -21.91 -16.07 -7.61
C SER A 472 -20.85 -15.30 -6.84
N LEU A 473 -19.71 -15.95 -6.52
CA LEU A 473 -18.56 -15.28 -5.91
C LEU A 473 -17.95 -14.23 -6.84
N VAL A 474 -17.72 -14.59 -8.11
CA VAL A 474 -17.21 -13.64 -9.12
C VAL A 474 -18.14 -12.43 -9.25
N LEU A 475 -19.45 -12.66 -9.33
CA LEU A 475 -20.45 -11.59 -9.42
C LEU A 475 -20.46 -10.71 -8.17
N ALA A 476 -20.46 -11.29 -6.96
CA ALA A 476 -20.44 -10.52 -5.72
C ALA A 476 -19.18 -9.67 -5.59
N ASN A 477 -18.02 -10.22 -5.99
CA ASN A 477 -16.73 -9.53 -5.93
C ASN A 477 -16.60 -8.36 -6.90
N LYS A 478 -17.47 -8.22 -7.92
CA LYS A 478 -17.52 -7.00 -8.74
C LYS A 478 -17.81 -5.75 -7.90
N SER A 479 -18.67 -5.87 -6.87
CA SER A 479 -18.94 -4.75 -5.96
C SER A 479 -17.71 -4.35 -5.14
N VAL A 480 -16.88 -5.33 -4.79
CA VAL A 480 -15.64 -5.13 -4.02
C VAL A 480 -14.60 -4.37 -4.85
N VAL A 481 -14.52 -4.64 -6.16
CA VAL A 481 -13.62 -3.93 -7.09
C VAL A 481 -13.82 -2.41 -6.99
N GLU A 482 -15.08 -1.97 -7.08
CA GLU A 482 -15.44 -0.55 -7.00
C GLU A 482 -15.16 0.04 -5.62
N ASN A 483 -15.49 -0.69 -4.55
CA ASN A 483 -15.31 -0.22 -3.18
C ASN A 483 -13.82 -0.02 -2.83
N VAL A 484 -12.97 -0.97 -3.21
CA VAL A 484 -11.51 -0.86 -3.02
C VAL A 484 -10.97 0.36 -3.75
N LYS A 485 -11.33 0.54 -5.03
CA LYS A 485 -10.90 1.69 -5.83
C LYS A 485 -11.35 3.01 -5.19
N SER A 486 -12.62 3.10 -4.78
CA SER A 486 -13.16 4.29 -4.11
C SER A 486 -12.44 4.58 -2.80
N ARG A 487 -12.14 3.56 -1.98
CA ARG A 487 -11.44 3.77 -0.70
C ARG A 487 -10.02 4.24 -0.87
N VAL A 488 -9.28 3.67 -1.83
CA VAL A 488 -7.91 4.09 -2.10
C VAL A 488 -7.88 5.50 -2.71
N LEU A 489 -8.90 5.88 -3.48
CA LEU A 489 -9.02 7.22 -4.06
C LEU A 489 -9.46 8.27 -3.02
N ASN A 490 -10.58 8.01 -2.33
CA ASN A 490 -11.32 8.99 -1.55
C ASN A 490 -11.13 8.84 -0.03
N GLY A 491 -10.70 7.68 0.45
CA GLY A 491 -10.53 7.37 1.87
C GLY A 491 -11.80 6.91 2.61
N TYR A 492 -12.92 6.67 1.91
CA TYR A 492 -14.22 6.27 2.48
C TYR A 492 -14.74 4.96 1.92
#